data_AF-A0A7R9F6A9-F1
#
_entry.id   AF-A0A7R9F6A9-F1
#
_cell.length_a   1.000
_cell.length_b   1.000
_cell.length_c   1.000
_cell.angle_alpha   90.00
_cell.angle_beta   90.00
_cell.angle_gamma   90.00
#
_symmetry.space_group_name_H-M   'P 1'
#
loop_
_entity.id
_entity.type
_entity.pdbx_description
1 polymer ?
#
loop_
_entity_poly.entity_id
_entity_poly.type
_entity_poly.pdbx_seq_one_letter_code
_entity_poly.pdbx_strand_id
1 'polypeptide(L)'
;MVFDPQGKYFAWVNGVTVKIASVSTWKVITEITKPKISSLEFSPKGTYLMTWEPYLVTPTNPTPGPNLHIWRVETGELVKEFMQKRQIGWAPQWSSDEKICARSLNNDVLFYEDANFESEVHKIHGQRVGNFSLAPGTPPYHILCYIPGKSGQPSFGKLFQYPKFENTSFIASKSFFQADRVDMFWNKVGSAVLLMTSMEVDKSGSSYYGKQALHALTCKGETAIVLLSKEGPIYSVEWSPKCAEFCVVYGFIPAKATLFNLKCEPVFDFGTGPRNAIYYNPHGNILMLAGFGNIQGNVELWDVNHRKLISKMDAPDTTLLAWSPDGEHFITATTSPRLRIGNGFKIWHYSGTLLYERPWNKQEELWEVLWQTFPKGVLKEPHVSYKPVEGILPSQPQASKQVYRPPSARGRESNFKLHDDEELPSNARIGDGELKTLLST
;
A
#
# COMPACT_ATOMS: atom_id res chain seq x y z
N MET A 1 -9.37 10.90 -8.18
CA MET A 1 -9.54 12.15 -7.39
C MET A 1 -8.67 12.04 -6.15
N VAL A 2 -8.41 13.09 -5.37
CA VAL A 2 -7.48 13.01 -4.23
C VAL A 2 -7.74 14.06 -3.16
N PHE A 3 -7.69 13.68 -1.88
CA PHE A 3 -7.60 14.60 -0.75
C PHE A 3 -6.14 14.91 -0.44
N ASP A 4 -5.82 16.14 -0.07
CA ASP A 4 -4.46 16.45 0.40
C ASP A 4 -4.17 15.72 1.74
N PRO A 5 -2.91 15.49 2.11
CA PRO A 5 -2.58 14.74 3.33
C PRO A 5 -3.10 15.36 4.64
N GLN A 6 -3.42 16.66 4.65
CA GLN A 6 -3.96 17.38 5.81
C GLN A 6 -5.48 17.51 5.79
N GLY A 7 -6.17 17.05 4.74
CA GLY A 7 -7.64 17.11 4.65
C GLY A 7 -8.23 18.51 4.51
N LYS A 8 -7.42 19.49 4.11
CA LYS A 8 -7.82 20.88 3.85
C LYS A 8 -8.43 21.05 2.45
N TYR A 9 -7.98 20.26 1.49
CA TYR A 9 -8.29 20.37 0.07
C TYR A 9 -8.68 19.04 -0.55
N PHE A 10 -9.56 19.12 -1.54
CA PHE A 10 -9.96 18.01 -2.38
C PHE A 10 -9.79 18.40 -3.84
N ALA A 11 -9.05 17.60 -4.61
CA ALA A 11 -8.80 17.83 -6.02
C ALA A 11 -9.36 16.70 -6.89
N TRP A 12 -9.92 17.08 -8.04
CA TRP A 12 -10.37 16.14 -9.05
C TRP A 12 -10.16 16.69 -10.46
N VAL A 13 -10.19 15.80 -11.44
CA VAL A 13 -9.99 16.10 -12.85
C VAL A 13 -11.06 15.40 -13.69
N ASN A 14 -11.54 16.07 -14.73
CA ASN A 14 -12.56 15.56 -15.66
C ASN A 14 -12.02 15.39 -17.10
N GLY A 15 -10.70 15.28 -17.26
CA GLY A 15 -10.01 15.20 -18.55
C GLY A 15 -9.75 16.55 -19.24
N VAL A 16 -10.35 17.64 -18.76
CA VAL A 16 -10.20 19.00 -19.33
C VAL A 16 -9.70 20.00 -18.29
N THR A 17 -10.27 19.95 -17.08
CA THR A 17 -9.99 20.88 -16.00
C THR A 17 -9.69 20.13 -14.72
N VAL A 18 -8.68 20.60 -13.98
CA VAL A 18 -8.47 20.22 -12.59
C VAL A 18 -9.16 21.26 -11.72
N LYS A 19 -9.94 20.80 -10.74
CA LYS A 19 -10.58 21.65 -9.74
C LYS A 19 -10.06 21.29 -8.37
N ILE A 20 -9.84 22.32 -7.55
CA ILE A 20 -9.46 22.17 -6.15
C ILE A 20 -10.50 22.89 -5.31
N ALA A 21 -11.12 22.15 -4.39
CA ALA A 21 -12.08 22.68 -3.43
C ALA A 21 -11.50 22.68 -2.01
N SER A 22 -11.88 23.70 -1.23
CA SER A 22 -11.65 23.72 0.21
C SER A 22 -12.65 22.78 0.89
N VAL A 23 -12.18 21.85 1.71
CA VAL A 23 -13.04 20.84 2.36
C VAL A 23 -13.91 21.45 3.46
N SER A 24 -13.49 22.55 4.08
CA SER A 24 -14.30 23.22 5.11
C SER A 24 -15.55 23.91 4.56
N THR A 25 -15.53 24.31 3.27
CA THR A 25 -16.63 25.06 2.64
C THR A 25 -17.23 24.36 1.41
N TRP A 26 -16.55 23.33 0.90
CA TRP A 26 -16.81 22.65 -0.37
C TRP A 26 -16.88 23.58 -1.58
N LYS A 27 -16.30 24.78 -1.49
CA LYS A 27 -16.19 25.73 -2.60
C LYS A 27 -14.91 25.47 -3.38
N VAL A 28 -15.02 25.51 -4.71
CA VAL A 28 -13.85 25.50 -5.61
C VAL A 28 -13.09 26.80 -5.40
N ILE A 29 -11.82 26.68 -5.05
CA ILE A 29 -10.91 27.82 -4.83
C ILE A 29 -9.97 28.04 -6.02
N THR A 30 -9.70 26.96 -6.77
CA THR A 30 -8.74 26.98 -7.87
C THR A 30 -9.24 26.09 -9.00
N GLU A 31 -9.14 26.58 -10.23
CA GLU A 31 -9.44 25.84 -11.45
C GLU A 31 -8.27 25.97 -12.42
N ILE A 32 -7.75 24.83 -12.89
CA ILE A 32 -6.62 24.75 -13.81
C ILE A 32 -7.12 24.14 -15.12
N THR A 33 -7.18 24.95 -16.17
CA THR A 33 -7.59 24.51 -17.51
C THR A 33 -6.41 23.88 -18.24
N LYS A 34 -6.20 22.58 -18.02
CA LYS A 34 -5.19 21.81 -18.73
C LYS A 34 -5.75 20.42 -19.09
N PRO A 35 -5.96 20.14 -20.39
CA PRO A 35 -6.52 18.87 -20.82
C PRO A 35 -5.54 17.72 -20.61
N LYS A 36 -6.03 16.47 -20.69
CA LYS A 36 -5.23 15.23 -20.68
C LYS A 36 -4.50 14.91 -19.37
N ILE A 37 -4.65 15.71 -18.33
CA ILE A 37 -4.19 15.36 -16.99
C ILE A 37 -4.89 14.05 -16.57
N SER A 38 -4.07 13.07 -16.20
CA SER A 38 -4.53 11.74 -15.79
C SER A 38 -4.19 11.42 -14.33
N SER A 39 -3.21 12.13 -13.75
CA SER A 39 -2.70 11.86 -12.41
C SER A 39 -2.60 13.14 -11.58
N LEU A 40 -2.96 13.05 -10.31
CA LEU A 40 -2.93 14.13 -9.32
C LEU A 40 -2.23 13.63 -8.06
N GLU A 41 -1.34 14.43 -7.48
CA GLU A 41 -0.70 14.13 -6.19
C GLU A 41 -0.38 15.41 -5.44
N PHE A 42 -0.74 15.50 -4.16
CA PHE A 42 -0.42 16.64 -3.32
C PHE A 42 0.94 16.47 -2.65
N SER A 43 1.64 17.58 -2.42
CA SER A 43 2.79 17.59 -1.51
C SER A 43 2.35 17.35 -0.04
N PRO A 44 3.25 16.92 0.87
CA PRO A 44 2.90 16.49 2.23
C PRO A 44 2.12 17.47 3.11
N LYS A 45 2.24 18.78 2.90
CA LYS A 45 1.45 19.81 3.61
C LYS A 45 0.28 20.36 2.77
N GLY A 46 0.10 19.86 1.56
CA GLY A 46 -0.93 20.34 0.62
C GLY A 46 -0.62 21.73 0.05
N THR A 47 0.62 22.22 0.12
CA THR A 47 1.02 23.52 -0.45
C THR A 47 1.01 23.47 -1.98
N TYR A 48 1.43 22.34 -2.54
CA TYR A 48 1.55 22.12 -3.98
C TYR A 48 0.68 20.96 -4.44
N LEU A 49 0.11 21.10 -5.63
CA LEU A 49 -0.52 20.01 -6.38
C LEU A 49 0.36 19.70 -7.58
N MET A 50 0.72 18.43 -7.72
CA MET A 50 1.42 17.90 -8.88
C MET A 50 0.41 17.28 -9.83
N THR A 51 0.54 17.57 -11.12
CA THR A 51 -0.30 17.00 -12.17
C THR A 51 0.55 16.40 -13.27
N TRP A 52 0.14 15.25 -13.79
CA TRP A 52 0.84 14.61 -14.90
C TRP A 52 -0.12 14.17 -16.01
N GLU A 53 0.39 14.30 -17.23
CA GLU A 53 -0.25 13.84 -18.46
C GLU A 53 0.66 12.86 -19.21
N PRO A 54 0.11 11.86 -19.92
CA PRO A 54 0.91 10.92 -20.70
C PRO A 54 1.82 11.60 -21.72
N TYR A 55 3.10 11.22 -21.72
CA TYR A 55 4.07 11.72 -22.69
C TYR A 55 3.89 11.02 -24.05
N LEU A 56 3.14 11.65 -24.97
CA LEU A 56 2.77 11.06 -26.26
C LEU A 56 3.52 11.72 -27.42
N VAL A 57 4.49 11.00 -27.99
CA VAL A 57 5.16 11.38 -29.25
C VAL A 57 4.25 10.98 -30.41
N THR A 58 3.90 11.94 -31.28
CA THR A 58 3.06 11.70 -32.46
C THR A 58 3.71 12.27 -33.71
N PRO A 59 3.34 11.83 -34.92
CA PRO A 59 3.88 12.40 -36.16
C PRO A 59 3.66 13.93 -36.26
N THR A 60 2.55 14.43 -35.71
CA THR A 60 2.21 15.86 -35.67
C THR A 60 2.83 16.61 -34.48
N ASN A 61 3.35 15.90 -33.48
CA ASN A 61 4.06 16.47 -32.33
C ASN A 61 5.23 15.55 -31.93
N PRO A 62 6.35 15.59 -32.69
CA PRO A 62 7.49 14.70 -32.48
C PRO A 62 8.28 15.04 -31.21
N THR A 63 8.12 16.26 -30.67
CA THR A 63 8.81 16.74 -29.47
C THR A 63 7.80 17.35 -28.51
N PRO A 64 7.01 16.52 -27.80
CA PRO A 64 6.02 17.01 -26.85
C PRO A 64 6.65 17.91 -25.78
N GLY A 65 5.91 18.93 -25.33
CA GLY A 65 6.34 19.81 -24.25
C GLY A 65 6.29 19.16 -22.86
N PRO A 66 6.53 19.95 -21.80
CA PRO A 66 6.44 19.51 -20.42
C PRO A 66 5.10 18.87 -20.09
N ASN A 67 5.14 17.77 -19.34
CA ASN A 67 3.97 16.94 -19.04
C ASN A 67 3.80 16.65 -17.55
N LEU A 68 4.72 17.14 -16.71
CA LEU A 68 4.62 17.18 -15.26
C LEU A 68 4.61 18.65 -14.82
N HIS A 69 3.65 19.04 -14.00
CA HIS A 69 3.46 20.41 -13.55
C HIS A 69 3.27 20.45 -12.04
N ILE A 70 3.85 21.46 -11.39
CA ILE A 70 3.72 21.75 -9.97
C ILE A 70 2.98 23.07 -9.84
N TRP A 71 1.83 23.04 -9.17
CA TRP A 71 0.95 24.19 -8.99
C TRP A 71 0.89 24.58 -7.52
N ARG A 72 0.87 25.88 -7.23
CA ARG A 72 0.52 26.37 -5.89
C ARG A 72 -0.98 26.22 -5.69
N VAL A 73 -1.39 25.48 -4.66
CA VAL A 73 -2.80 25.08 -4.46
C VAL A 73 -3.73 26.28 -4.28
N GLU A 74 -3.32 27.24 -3.46
CA GLU A 74 -4.16 28.39 -3.09
C GLU A 74 -4.38 29.38 -4.22
N THR A 75 -3.43 29.50 -5.15
CA THR A 75 -3.47 30.52 -6.22
C THR A 75 -3.71 29.92 -7.60
N GLY A 76 -3.44 28.62 -7.80
CA GLY A 76 -3.40 28.00 -9.13
C GLY A 76 -2.19 28.38 -9.97
N GLU A 77 -1.23 29.09 -9.39
CA GLU A 77 -0.01 29.51 -10.09
C GLU A 77 0.86 28.31 -10.45
N LEU A 78 1.35 28.27 -11.69
CA LEU A 78 2.34 27.30 -12.14
C LEU A 78 3.69 27.65 -11.52
N VAL A 79 4.19 26.79 -10.64
CA VAL A 79 5.49 26.96 -9.97
C VAL A 79 6.62 26.41 -10.85
N LYS A 80 6.43 25.23 -11.44
CA LYS A 80 7.41 24.62 -12.32
C LYS A 80 6.78 23.56 -13.22
N GLU A 81 7.41 23.33 -14.36
CA GLU A 81 7.09 22.25 -15.28
C GLU A 81 8.33 21.43 -15.64
N PHE A 82 8.13 20.14 -15.87
CA PHE A 82 9.19 19.19 -16.19
C PHE A 82 8.75 18.21 -17.29
N MET A 83 9.75 17.67 -17.97
CA MET A 83 9.61 16.51 -18.84
C MET A 83 9.71 15.24 -17.99
N GLN A 84 8.67 14.40 -18.02
CA GLN A 84 8.58 13.15 -17.27
C GLN A 84 7.95 12.04 -18.13
N LYS A 85 8.81 11.29 -18.83
CA LYS A 85 8.37 10.26 -19.79
C LYS A 85 7.76 9.02 -19.13
N ARG A 86 8.26 8.62 -17.97
CA ARG A 86 7.82 7.41 -17.25
C ARG A 86 6.67 7.77 -16.31
N GLN A 87 5.59 6.98 -16.37
CA GLN A 87 4.48 7.10 -15.42
C GLN A 87 4.86 6.55 -14.03
N ILE A 88 5.69 5.51 -13.95
CA ILE A 88 6.20 5.01 -12.67
C ILE A 88 7.11 6.08 -12.06
N GLY A 89 6.83 6.46 -10.81
CA GLY A 89 7.57 7.53 -10.12
C GLY A 89 7.44 8.88 -10.81
N TRP A 90 6.28 9.17 -11.42
CA TRP A 90 6.06 10.41 -12.16
C TRP A 90 6.11 11.65 -11.26
N ALA A 91 5.62 11.56 -10.03
CA ALA A 91 5.57 12.67 -9.09
C ALA A 91 6.94 12.82 -8.39
N PRO A 92 7.47 14.06 -8.30
CA PRO A 92 8.58 14.36 -7.40
C PRO A 92 8.22 14.03 -5.95
N GLN A 93 9.19 13.50 -5.20
CA GLN A 93 8.99 13.15 -3.79
C GLN A 93 9.43 14.30 -2.90
N TRP A 94 8.63 14.60 -1.89
CA TRP A 94 8.86 15.73 -0.98
C TRP A 94 9.14 15.25 0.44
N SER A 95 9.98 15.97 1.16
CA SER A 95 10.11 15.77 2.61
C SER A 95 8.81 16.17 3.31
N SER A 96 8.53 15.61 4.49
CA SER A 96 7.25 15.87 5.18
C SER A 96 7.04 17.34 5.58
N ASP A 97 8.12 18.10 5.67
CA ASP A 97 8.09 19.54 5.89
C ASP A 97 8.15 20.38 4.60
N GLU A 98 8.17 19.74 3.43
CA GLU A 98 8.28 20.33 2.09
C GLU A 98 9.54 21.15 1.83
N LYS A 99 10.57 20.97 2.67
CA LYS A 99 11.86 21.65 2.51
C LYS A 99 12.72 21.08 1.41
N ILE A 100 12.59 19.78 1.13
CA ILE A 100 13.31 19.10 0.04
C ILE A 100 12.31 18.52 -0.93
N CYS A 101 12.57 18.71 -2.22
CA CYS A 101 11.92 18.01 -3.31
C CYS A 101 12.98 17.23 -4.11
N ALA A 102 12.74 15.93 -4.33
CA ALA A 102 13.63 15.06 -5.06
C ALA A 102 12.94 14.48 -6.30
N ARG A 103 13.65 14.39 -7.43
CA ARG A 103 13.14 13.73 -8.64
C ARG A 103 14.20 12.93 -9.35
N SER A 104 13.76 11.89 -10.08
CA SER A 104 14.64 11.11 -10.94
C SER A 104 14.80 11.79 -12.30
N LEU A 105 16.02 11.86 -12.81
CA LEU A 105 16.33 12.27 -14.18
C LEU A 105 17.51 11.46 -14.70
N ASN A 106 17.34 10.71 -15.79
CA ASN A 106 18.43 9.97 -16.45
C ASN A 106 19.28 9.05 -15.52
N ASN A 107 18.63 8.38 -14.56
CA ASN A 107 19.28 7.55 -13.52
C ASN A 107 20.08 8.32 -12.45
N ASP A 108 19.93 9.64 -12.41
CA ASP A 108 20.35 10.48 -11.31
C ASP A 108 19.15 10.85 -10.44
N VAL A 109 19.43 11.28 -9.22
CA VAL A 109 18.43 11.90 -8.33
C VAL A 109 18.83 13.34 -8.10
N LEU A 110 17.95 14.27 -8.47
CA LEU A 110 18.15 15.71 -8.31
C LEU A 110 17.36 16.19 -7.09
N PHE A 111 17.95 17.10 -6.33
CA PHE A 111 17.36 17.68 -5.13
C PHE A 111 17.24 19.19 -5.26
N TYR A 112 16.06 19.69 -4.90
CA TYR A 112 15.69 21.09 -4.84
C TYR A 112 15.31 21.42 -3.40
N GLU A 113 15.62 22.64 -2.96
CA GLU A 113 15.28 23.12 -1.62
C GLU A 113 14.28 24.28 -1.69
N ASP A 114 13.39 24.36 -0.70
CA ASP A 114 12.46 25.48 -0.51
C ASP A 114 11.60 25.83 -1.74
N ALA A 115 11.26 24.80 -2.54
CA ALA A 115 10.55 24.93 -3.81
C ALA A 115 11.23 25.86 -4.85
N ASN A 116 12.54 26.09 -4.72
CA ASN A 116 13.34 26.71 -5.75
C ASN A 116 13.78 25.65 -6.78
N PHE A 117 13.14 25.66 -7.94
CA PHE A 117 13.40 24.71 -9.03
C PHE A 117 14.30 25.26 -10.14
N GLU A 118 14.93 26.41 -9.96
CA GLU A 118 15.84 27.00 -10.96
C GLU A 118 17.23 26.34 -10.96
N SER A 119 17.66 25.83 -9.81
CA SER A 119 18.96 25.16 -9.67
C SER A 119 18.85 23.94 -8.77
N GLU A 120 19.35 22.79 -9.21
CA GLU A 120 19.57 21.66 -8.31
C GLU A 120 20.67 22.00 -7.28
N VAL A 121 20.35 21.83 -5.99
CA VAL A 121 21.28 22.13 -4.89
C VAL A 121 22.21 20.95 -4.65
N HIS A 122 21.68 19.73 -4.74
CA HIS A 122 22.41 18.48 -4.59
C HIS A 122 21.96 17.45 -5.63
N LYS A 123 22.84 16.48 -5.91
CA LYS A 123 22.51 15.36 -6.79
C LYS A 123 23.22 14.07 -6.39
N ILE A 124 22.54 12.94 -6.55
CA ILE A 124 23.17 11.62 -6.62
C ILE A 124 23.41 11.33 -8.10
N HIS A 125 24.67 11.35 -8.51
CA HIS A 125 25.08 11.17 -9.90
C HIS A 125 26.05 9.98 -10.06
N GLY A 126 26.07 9.37 -11.25
CA GLY A 126 27.06 8.35 -11.61
C GLY A 126 26.89 7.00 -10.91
N GLN A 127 25.86 6.83 -10.08
CA GLN A 127 25.54 5.56 -9.40
C GLN A 127 24.58 4.67 -10.19
N ARG A 128 24.02 5.16 -11.30
CA ARG A 128 23.00 4.45 -12.12
C ARG A 128 21.78 4.06 -11.27
N VAL A 129 21.15 5.05 -10.64
CA VAL A 129 19.98 4.83 -9.79
C VAL A 129 18.80 4.38 -10.66
N GLY A 130 18.32 3.16 -10.42
CA GLY A 130 17.16 2.60 -11.12
C GLY A 130 15.84 3.10 -10.55
N ASN A 131 15.78 3.26 -9.23
CA ASN A 131 14.65 3.86 -8.52
C ASN A 131 15.13 4.45 -7.18
N PHE A 132 14.38 5.39 -6.61
CA PHE A 132 14.68 5.95 -5.30
C PHE A 132 13.42 6.20 -4.47
N SER A 133 13.60 6.28 -3.16
CA SER A 133 12.55 6.66 -2.23
C SER A 133 13.12 7.54 -1.12
N LEU A 134 12.51 8.71 -0.94
CA LEU A 134 12.74 9.63 0.16
C LEU A 134 11.95 9.16 1.38
N ALA A 135 12.62 9.05 2.52
CA ALA A 135 11.99 8.65 3.77
C ALA A 135 10.95 9.70 4.21
N PRO A 136 9.79 9.27 4.74
CA PRO A 136 8.89 10.18 5.42
C PRO A 136 9.56 10.71 6.71
N GLY A 137 9.29 11.96 7.07
CA GLY A 137 9.83 12.58 8.27
C GLY A 137 10.47 13.95 8.04
N THR A 138 11.09 14.44 9.12
CA THR A 138 11.82 15.72 9.21
C THR A 138 13.33 15.45 9.28
N PRO A 139 14.20 16.47 9.26
CA PRO A 139 15.65 16.27 9.35
C PRO A 139 16.08 15.36 10.53
N PRO A 140 17.15 14.55 10.35
CA PRO A 140 17.90 14.35 9.10
C PRO A 140 17.10 13.56 8.07
N TYR A 141 17.14 13.98 6.81
CA TYR A 141 16.43 13.30 5.72
C TYR A 141 17.23 12.11 5.20
N HIS A 142 16.51 11.04 4.84
CA HIS A 142 17.12 9.79 4.38
C HIS A 142 16.58 9.40 3.00
N ILE A 143 17.47 8.88 2.15
CA ILE A 143 17.13 8.49 0.79
C ILE A 143 17.62 7.08 0.54
N LEU A 144 16.72 6.20 0.13
CA LEU A 144 17.06 4.87 -0.35
C LEU A 144 17.15 4.89 -1.88
N CYS A 145 18.27 4.45 -2.43
CA CYS A 145 18.46 4.27 -3.85
C CYS A 145 18.61 2.79 -4.19
N TYR A 146 17.82 2.31 -5.15
CA TYR A 146 18.05 1.04 -5.82
C TYR A 146 19.03 1.23 -6.97
N ILE A 147 20.12 0.47 -6.94
CA ILE A 147 21.17 0.48 -7.94
C ILE A 147 21.20 -0.90 -8.62
N PRO A 148 20.70 -1.01 -9.86
CA PRO A 148 20.71 -2.25 -10.61
C PRO A 148 22.14 -2.71 -10.91
N GLY A 149 22.40 -3.99 -10.64
CA GLY A 149 23.64 -4.66 -11.01
C GLY A 149 23.86 -4.68 -12.53
N LYS A 150 25.12 -4.65 -12.96
CA LYS A 150 25.48 -5.02 -14.35
C LYS A 150 25.40 -6.54 -14.50
N SER A 151 25.44 -7.05 -15.74
CA SER A 151 25.45 -8.50 -16.01
C SER A 151 26.48 -9.23 -15.14
N GLY A 152 26.05 -10.25 -14.40
CA GLY A 152 26.89 -11.02 -13.46
C GLY A 152 27.23 -10.33 -12.14
N GLN A 153 26.80 -9.07 -11.93
CA GLN A 153 27.03 -8.32 -10.69
C GLN A 153 25.73 -8.19 -9.87
N PRO A 154 25.83 -8.17 -8.52
CA PRO A 154 24.66 -7.99 -7.66
C PRO A 154 24.05 -6.59 -7.82
N SER A 155 22.79 -6.48 -7.42
CA SER A 155 22.14 -5.18 -7.23
C SER A 155 22.25 -4.73 -5.78
N PHE A 156 22.03 -3.44 -5.54
CA PHE A 156 22.15 -2.85 -4.20
C PHE A 156 20.97 -1.96 -3.86
N GLY A 157 20.54 -2.02 -2.60
CA GLY A 157 19.81 -0.95 -1.95
C GLY A 157 20.80 -0.16 -1.08
N LYS A 158 21.02 1.12 -1.42
CA LYS A 158 21.91 2.00 -0.65
C LYS A 158 21.12 3.11 0.02
N LEU A 159 21.31 3.25 1.31
CA LEU A 159 20.67 4.24 2.16
C LEU A 159 21.63 5.41 2.42
N PHE A 160 21.22 6.62 2.10
CA PHE A 160 21.99 7.85 2.27
C PHE A 160 21.31 8.80 3.25
N GLN A 161 22.09 9.65 3.89
CA GLN A 161 21.59 10.81 4.64
C GLN A 161 21.78 12.06 3.77
N TYR A 162 20.74 12.86 3.57
CA TYR A 162 20.89 14.15 2.89
C TYR A 162 21.82 15.10 3.67
N PRO A 163 22.70 15.89 3.02
CA PRO A 163 23.05 15.87 1.58
C PRO A 163 24.30 15.02 1.26
N LYS A 164 24.65 14.06 2.11
CA LYS A 164 25.85 13.23 2.00
C LYS A 164 25.64 12.13 0.94
N PHE A 165 26.12 12.40 -0.27
CA PHE A 165 25.90 11.55 -1.46
C PHE A 165 27.18 11.03 -2.12
N GLU A 166 28.33 11.21 -1.47
CA GLU A 166 29.57 10.59 -1.90
C GLU A 166 29.41 9.06 -1.91
N ASN A 167 30.08 8.38 -2.85
CA ASN A 167 29.89 6.93 -3.07
C ASN A 167 30.16 6.05 -1.84
N THR A 168 30.94 6.55 -0.88
CA THR A 168 31.31 5.88 0.38
C THR A 168 30.48 6.35 1.59
N SER A 169 29.64 7.37 1.42
CA SER A 169 28.90 8.03 2.52
C SER A 169 27.52 7.43 2.82
N PHE A 170 27.19 6.28 2.23
CA PHE A 170 25.94 5.59 2.56
C PHE A 170 25.96 5.12 4.03
N ILE A 171 24.81 5.25 4.70
CA ILE A 171 24.60 4.77 6.07
C ILE A 171 24.55 3.25 6.08
N ALA A 172 23.80 2.67 5.15
CA ALA A 172 23.60 1.23 5.03
C ALA A 172 23.60 0.82 3.56
N SER A 173 24.10 -0.38 3.27
CA SER A 173 24.09 -0.95 1.92
C SER A 173 23.76 -2.43 2.00
N LYS A 174 22.72 -2.85 1.26
CA LYS A 174 22.31 -4.24 1.18
C LYS A 174 22.46 -4.73 -0.25
N SER A 175 23.30 -5.74 -0.45
CA SER A 175 23.43 -6.45 -1.71
C SER A 175 22.40 -7.57 -1.83
N PHE A 176 21.92 -7.80 -3.05
CA PHE A 176 21.04 -8.90 -3.40
C PHE A 176 21.26 -9.29 -4.87
N PHE A 177 20.73 -10.46 -5.27
CA PHE A 177 20.77 -10.88 -6.67
C PHE A 177 20.05 -9.87 -7.58
N GLN A 178 20.29 -9.93 -8.88
CA GLN A 178 19.58 -9.06 -9.81
C GLN A 178 18.07 -9.19 -9.62
N ALA A 179 17.37 -8.07 -9.56
CA ALA A 179 15.93 -7.99 -9.39
C ALA A 179 15.35 -7.16 -10.54
N ASP A 180 14.22 -7.58 -11.07
CA ASP A 180 13.50 -6.85 -12.12
C ASP A 180 12.70 -5.70 -11.52
N ARG A 181 12.19 -5.90 -10.30
CA ARG A 181 11.46 -4.89 -9.51
C ARG A 181 11.96 -4.84 -8.08
N VAL A 182 12.02 -3.63 -7.53
CA VAL A 182 12.30 -3.38 -6.11
C VAL A 182 11.26 -2.40 -5.57
N ASP A 183 10.45 -2.89 -4.64
CA ASP A 183 9.47 -2.10 -3.91
C ASP A 183 10.06 -1.69 -2.55
N MET A 184 9.89 -0.43 -2.17
CA MET A 184 10.51 0.18 -0.99
C MET A 184 9.43 0.63 -0.01
N PHE A 185 9.43 0.08 1.20
CA PHE A 185 8.42 0.35 2.23
C PHE A 185 9.09 0.99 3.44
N TRP A 186 8.96 2.31 3.58
CA TRP A 186 9.42 3.03 4.76
C TRP A 186 8.44 2.86 5.91
N ASN A 187 8.96 2.74 7.13
CA ASN A 187 8.12 2.95 8.30
C ASN A 187 7.69 4.43 8.39
N LYS A 188 6.58 4.72 9.08
CA LYS A 188 5.96 6.06 9.13
C LYS A 188 6.89 7.16 9.67
N VAL A 189 7.92 6.80 10.45
CA VAL A 189 8.91 7.73 11.01
C VAL A 189 10.18 7.87 10.17
N GLY A 190 10.34 7.09 9.09
CA GLY A 190 11.50 7.16 8.20
C GLY A 190 12.81 6.64 8.79
N SER A 191 12.76 5.80 9.83
CA SER A 191 13.94 5.25 10.50
C SER A 191 14.39 3.89 9.96
N ALA A 192 13.50 3.18 9.27
CA ALA A 192 13.74 1.87 8.69
C ALA A 192 12.95 1.69 7.40
N VAL A 193 13.48 0.88 6.50
CA VAL A 193 12.90 0.59 5.20
C VAL A 193 13.02 -0.90 4.88
N LEU A 194 11.93 -1.48 4.35
CA LEU A 194 11.92 -2.82 3.78
C LEU A 194 12.06 -2.73 2.27
N LEU A 195 12.86 -3.62 1.69
CA LEU A 195 13.07 -3.74 0.25
C LEU A 195 12.57 -5.11 -0.16
N MET A 196 11.46 -5.14 -0.91
CA MET A 196 10.98 -6.36 -1.54
C MET A 196 11.54 -6.43 -2.95
N THR A 197 12.38 -7.43 -3.17
CA THR A 197 12.96 -7.71 -4.49
C THR A 197 12.11 -8.76 -5.18
N SER A 198 11.88 -8.58 -6.48
CA SER A 198 11.13 -9.53 -7.32
C SER A 198 11.89 -9.80 -8.62
N MET A 199 11.95 -11.07 -9.02
CA MET A 199 12.46 -11.55 -10.30
C MET A 199 11.34 -12.27 -11.03
N GLU A 200 11.07 -11.93 -12.29
CA GLU A 200 9.96 -12.54 -13.06
C GLU A 200 10.28 -13.95 -13.54
N VAL A 201 11.55 -14.23 -13.86
CA VAL A 201 11.99 -15.55 -14.32
C VAL A 201 13.09 -16.04 -13.38
N ASP A 202 12.80 -17.09 -12.64
CA ASP A 202 13.87 -17.83 -11.97
C ASP A 202 14.69 -18.54 -13.05
N LYS A 203 15.94 -18.12 -13.24
CA LYS A 203 16.88 -18.74 -14.20
C LYS A 203 17.18 -20.21 -13.85
N SER A 204 16.79 -20.69 -12.66
CA SER A 204 16.84 -22.10 -12.29
C SER A 204 15.71 -22.96 -12.88
N GLY A 205 14.64 -22.33 -13.39
CA GLY A 205 13.45 -23.03 -13.90
C GLY A 205 12.51 -23.61 -12.83
N SER A 206 12.78 -23.37 -11.54
CA SER A 206 12.07 -24.03 -10.43
C SER A 206 10.72 -23.41 -10.07
N SER A 207 10.47 -22.14 -10.44
CA SER A 207 9.24 -21.42 -10.07
C SER A 207 8.68 -20.61 -11.25
N TYR A 208 7.40 -20.81 -11.57
CA TYR A 208 6.64 -20.02 -12.54
C TYR A 208 6.29 -18.61 -12.00
N TYR A 209 6.31 -18.42 -10.68
CA TYR A 209 5.98 -17.16 -10.00
C TYR A 209 7.20 -16.27 -9.78
N GLY A 210 8.37 -16.67 -10.29
CA GLY A 210 9.61 -15.98 -10.03
C GLY A 210 10.12 -16.18 -8.61
N LYS A 211 11.07 -15.34 -8.19
CA LYS A 211 11.66 -15.36 -6.85
C LYS A 211 11.55 -14.00 -6.18
N GLN A 212 11.07 -13.99 -4.95
CA GLN A 212 10.97 -12.79 -4.12
C GLN A 212 11.80 -12.93 -2.85
N ALA A 213 12.35 -11.81 -2.38
CA ALA A 213 13.03 -11.75 -1.10
C ALA A 213 12.79 -10.40 -0.44
N LEU A 214 12.66 -10.41 0.89
CA LEU A 214 12.46 -9.21 1.69
C LEU A 214 13.73 -8.90 2.47
N HIS A 215 14.20 -7.67 2.35
CA HIS A 215 15.37 -7.16 3.05
C HIS A 215 14.99 -5.97 3.92
N ALA A 216 15.76 -5.71 4.96
CA ALA A 216 15.59 -4.54 5.81
C ALA A 216 16.89 -3.72 5.86
N LEU A 217 16.74 -2.39 5.92
CA LEU A 217 17.80 -1.44 6.19
C LEU A 217 17.33 -0.42 7.24
N THR A 218 18.22 0.01 8.13
CA THR A 218 17.92 1.03 9.14
C THR A 218 18.84 2.24 8.99
N CYS A 219 18.37 3.41 9.42
CA CYS A 219 19.18 4.63 9.47
C CYS A 219 20.30 4.57 10.53
N LYS A 220 20.46 3.44 11.23
CA LYS A 220 21.59 3.14 12.11
C LYS A 220 22.69 2.32 11.42
N GLY A 221 22.52 1.97 10.16
CA GLY A 221 23.50 1.19 9.40
C GLY A 221 23.26 -0.32 9.39
N GLU A 222 22.20 -0.80 10.05
CA GLU A 222 21.91 -2.23 10.14
C GLU A 222 21.22 -2.71 8.87
N THR A 223 21.52 -3.95 8.46
CA THR A 223 20.83 -4.60 7.35
C THR A 223 20.50 -6.05 7.69
N ALA A 224 19.36 -6.54 7.19
CA ALA A 224 18.93 -7.93 7.41
C ALA A 224 18.23 -8.50 6.17
N ILE A 225 18.13 -9.83 6.11
CA ILE A 225 17.17 -10.53 5.28
C ILE A 225 16.04 -11.02 6.20
N VAL A 226 14.80 -10.77 5.82
CA VAL A 226 13.64 -11.28 6.57
C VAL A 226 13.43 -12.73 6.15
N LEU A 227 13.63 -13.65 7.09
CA LEU A 227 13.47 -15.08 6.83
C LEU A 227 12.00 -15.48 6.93
N LEU A 228 11.45 -15.92 5.81
CA LEU A 228 10.06 -16.35 5.70
C LEU A 228 9.97 -17.87 5.84
N SER A 229 9.16 -18.34 6.78
CA SER A 229 9.10 -19.75 7.19
C SER A 229 8.26 -20.67 6.28
N LYS A 230 7.76 -20.16 5.16
CA LYS A 230 6.91 -20.89 4.20
C LYS A 230 7.29 -20.49 2.78
N GLU A 231 7.46 -21.48 1.92
CA GLU A 231 7.80 -21.28 0.52
C GLU A 231 6.62 -20.70 -0.28
N GLY A 232 6.92 -19.76 -1.17
CA GLY A 232 5.98 -19.13 -2.08
C GLY A 232 6.20 -17.62 -2.19
N PRO A 233 5.28 -16.90 -2.86
CA PRO A 233 5.40 -15.47 -3.06
C PRO A 233 5.15 -14.68 -1.77
N ILE A 234 5.58 -13.42 -1.77
CA ILE A 234 5.20 -12.39 -0.80
C ILE A 234 4.04 -11.62 -1.40
N TYR A 235 2.85 -11.78 -0.83
CA TYR A 235 1.65 -11.10 -1.31
C TYR A 235 1.53 -9.68 -0.80
N SER A 236 1.90 -9.44 0.46
CA SER A 236 1.76 -8.13 1.11
C SER A 236 2.80 -7.96 2.21
N VAL A 237 3.31 -6.74 2.32
CA VAL A 237 4.23 -6.27 3.37
C VAL A 237 3.69 -4.95 3.87
N GLU A 238 3.48 -4.82 5.18
CA GLU A 238 2.95 -3.57 5.75
C GLU A 238 3.59 -3.26 7.10
N TRP A 239 4.11 -2.03 7.25
CA TRP A 239 4.57 -1.54 8.54
C TRP A 239 3.39 -1.22 9.44
N SER A 240 3.49 -1.56 10.73
CA SER A 240 2.57 -1.02 11.72
C SER A 240 2.66 0.52 11.71
N PRO A 241 1.53 1.25 11.75
CA PRO A 241 1.52 2.70 11.95
C PRO A 241 2.23 3.17 13.23
N LYS A 242 2.40 2.26 14.22
CA LYS A 242 3.18 2.50 15.45
C LYS A 242 4.69 2.29 15.27
N CYS A 243 5.13 1.79 14.11
CA CYS A 243 6.53 1.62 13.69
C CYS A 243 7.39 0.67 14.53
N ALA A 244 6.80 -0.14 15.41
CA ALA A 244 7.52 -1.12 16.24
C ALA A 244 7.67 -2.49 15.56
N GLU A 245 6.82 -2.79 14.58
CA GLU A 245 6.71 -4.08 13.92
C GLU A 245 6.17 -3.92 12.50
N PHE A 246 6.27 -4.99 11.71
CA PHE A 246 5.66 -5.09 10.38
C PHE A 246 5.05 -6.47 10.19
N CYS A 247 4.03 -6.55 9.35
CA CYS A 247 3.36 -7.79 9.00
C CYS A 247 3.73 -8.20 7.56
N VAL A 248 3.88 -9.49 7.34
CA VAL A 248 4.11 -10.07 6.01
C VAL A 248 3.13 -11.21 5.79
N VAL A 249 2.47 -11.22 4.63
CA VAL A 249 1.64 -12.34 4.13
C VAL A 249 2.40 -13.00 2.99
N TYR A 250 2.71 -14.28 3.13
CA TYR A 250 3.62 -15.00 2.24
C TYR A 250 3.35 -16.50 2.18
N GLY A 251 3.94 -17.14 1.18
CA GLY A 251 3.84 -18.57 0.94
C GLY A 251 2.61 -18.94 0.11
N PHE A 252 2.62 -20.10 -0.56
CA PHE A 252 1.48 -20.53 -1.38
C PHE A 252 0.19 -20.64 -0.56
N ILE A 253 -0.94 -20.25 -1.18
CA ILE A 253 -2.28 -20.29 -0.56
C ILE A 253 -2.60 -21.73 -0.11
N PRO A 254 -3.06 -21.95 1.14
CA PRO A 254 -3.35 -20.96 2.18
C PRO A 254 -2.08 -20.26 2.72
N ALA A 255 -2.02 -18.93 2.62
CA ALA A 255 -0.82 -18.16 2.88
C ALA A 255 -0.61 -17.96 4.39
N LYS A 256 0.66 -17.92 4.80
CA LYS A 256 1.07 -17.62 6.17
C LYS A 256 1.07 -16.10 6.38
N ALA A 257 0.70 -15.66 7.57
CA ALA A 257 0.88 -14.27 7.98
C ALA A 257 1.64 -14.21 9.29
N THR A 258 2.65 -13.34 9.36
CA THR A 258 3.54 -13.24 10.53
C THR A 258 3.86 -11.78 10.82
N LEU A 259 3.85 -11.39 12.10
CA LEU A 259 4.41 -10.14 12.60
C LEU A 259 5.90 -10.33 12.89
N PHE A 260 6.69 -9.35 12.49
CA PHE A 260 8.13 -9.29 12.74
C PHE A 260 8.48 -8.01 13.50
N ASN A 261 9.44 -8.12 14.41
CA ASN A 261 10.02 -6.95 15.09
C ASN A 261 11.03 -6.22 14.20
N LEU A 262 11.60 -5.12 14.69
CA LEU A 262 12.63 -4.35 13.97
C LEU A 262 13.93 -5.12 13.67
N LYS A 263 14.20 -6.21 14.40
CA LYS A 263 15.33 -7.11 14.14
C LYS A 263 15.01 -8.17 13.08
N CYS A 264 13.83 -8.10 12.46
CA CYS A 264 13.32 -9.07 11.49
C CYS A 264 13.08 -10.46 12.08
N GLU A 265 12.84 -10.56 13.39
CA GLU A 265 12.50 -11.81 14.07
C GLU A 265 10.98 -11.95 14.16
N PRO A 266 10.41 -13.15 13.93
CA PRO A 266 8.98 -13.37 14.05
C PRO A 266 8.55 -13.23 15.52
N VAL A 267 7.54 -12.40 15.77
CA VAL A 267 6.97 -12.17 17.11
C VAL A 267 5.55 -12.70 17.25
N PHE A 268 4.81 -12.82 16.15
CA PHE A 268 3.48 -13.42 16.17
C PHE A 268 3.16 -14.11 14.85
N ASP A 269 2.71 -15.36 14.91
CA ASP A 269 2.26 -16.16 13.78
C ASP A 269 0.73 -16.23 13.79
N PHE A 270 0.09 -15.79 12.71
CA PHE A 270 -1.38 -15.85 12.55
C PHE A 270 -1.85 -17.19 11.94
N GLY A 271 -0.95 -18.16 11.72
CA GLY A 271 -1.23 -19.43 11.05
C GLY A 271 -1.24 -19.30 9.53
N THR A 272 -1.88 -20.24 8.83
CA THR A 272 -2.20 -20.12 7.40
C THR A 272 -3.69 -19.85 7.17
N GLY A 273 -4.02 -19.21 6.05
CA GLY A 273 -5.39 -18.98 5.66
C GLY A 273 -5.52 -18.41 4.24
N PRO A 274 -6.74 -18.27 3.71
CA PRO A 274 -7.00 -17.69 2.39
C PRO A 274 -6.83 -16.16 2.42
N ARG A 275 -5.58 -15.68 2.53
CA ARG A 275 -5.24 -14.26 2.64
C ARG A 275 -4.12 -13.85 1.68
N ASN A 276 -4.20 -12.64 1.17
CA ASN A 276 -3.19 -12.03 0.30
C ASN A 276 -2.97 -10.52 0.55
N ALA A 277 -3.68 -9.93 1.51
CA ALA A 277 -3.62 -8.50 1.79
C ALA A 277 -3.57 -8.22 3.30
N ILE A 278 -2.90 -7.13 3.65
CA ILE A 278 -2.75 -6.62 5.02
C ILE A 278 -3.24 -5.17 5.04
N TYR A 279 -4.06 -4.81 6.03
CA TYR A 279 -4.44 -3.42 6.27
C TYR A 279 -4.43 -3.11 7.76
N TYR A 280 -3.55 -2.22 8.19
CA TYR A 280 -3.67 -1.63 9.53
C TYR A 280 -4.71 -0.52 9.51
N ASN A 281 -5.47 -0.38 10.60
CA ASN A 281 -6.19 0.87 10.83
C ASN A 281 -5.18 2.03 11.05
N PRO A 282 -5.56 3.30 10.89
CA PRO A 282 -4.63 4.43 10.89
C PRO A 282 -3.80 4.59 12.18
N HIS A 283 -4.27 4.02 13.28
CA HIS A 283 -3.64 4.03 14.60
C HIS A 283 -2.75 2.81 14.88
N GLY A 284 -2.90 1.74 14.10
CA GLY A 284 -2.09 0.53 14.18
C GLY A 284 -2.44 -0.43 15.32
N ASN A 285 -3.55 -0.22 16.03
CA ASN A 285 -4.04 -1.13 17.06
C ASN A 285 -4.96 -2.25 16.52
N ILE A 286 -5.46 -2.09 15.30
CA ILE A 286 -6.24 -3.12 14.61
C ILE A 286 -5.56 -3.49 13.30
N LEU A 287 -5.36 -4.78 13.08
CA LEU A 287 -4.81 -5.35 11.85
C LEU A 287 -5.88 -6.18 11.16
N MET A 288 -6.07 -5.92 9.87
CA MET A 288 -6.89 -6.73 8.99
C MET A 288 -6.03 -7.62 8.12
N LEU A 289 -6.34 -8.90 8.09
CA LEU A 289 -5.84 -9.85 7.11
C LEU A 289 -6.98 -10.25 6.19
N ALA A 290 -6.82 -10.04 4.89
CA ALA A 290 -7.89 -10.25 3.93
C ALA A 290 -7.42 -11.04 2.69
N GLY A 291 -8.36 -11.74 2.06
CA GLY A 291 -8.16 -12.44 0.80
C GLY A 291 -9.09 -11.90 -0.28
N PHE A 292 -8.57 -11.11 -1.21
CA PHE A 292 -9.36 -10.51 -2.30
C PHE A 292 -8.93 -10.98 -3.70
N GLY A 293 -9.72 -10.64 -4.72
CA GLY A 293 -9.49 -11.06 -6.10
C GLY A 293 -9.95 -12.49 -6.34
N ASN A 294 -9.01 -13.41 -6.57
CA ASN A 294 -9.33 -14.83 -6.80
C ASN A 294 -9.64 -15.60 -5.50
N ILE A 295 -9.62 -14.92 -4.36
CA ILE A 295 -9.95 -15.46 -3.05
C ILE A 295 -11.34 -14.92 -2.65
N GLN A 296 -12.11 -15.73 -1.92
CA GLN A 296 -13.55 -15.51 -1.63
C GLN A 296 -13.88 -14.29 -0.75
N GLY A 297 -12.96 -13.36 -0.51
CA GLY A 297 -13.23 -12.17 0.30
C GLY A 297 -13.21 -12.42 1.80
N ASN A 298 -12.49 -13.44 2.28
CA ASN A 298 -12.39 -13.73 3.71
C ASN A 298 -11.59 -12.61 4.40
N VAL A 299 -12.08 -12.12 5.54
CA VAL A 299 -11.47 -11.05 6.31
C VAL A 299 -11.38 -11.43 7.78
N GLU A 300 -10.21 -11.24 8.38
CA GLU A 300 -9.95 -11.41 9.81
C GLU A 300 -9.48 -10.09 10.40
N LEU A 301 -10.12 -9.66 11.50
CA LEU A 301 -9.75 -8.45 12.24
C LEU A 301 -9.10 -8.84 13.56
N TRP A 302 -7.92 -8.30 13.83
CA TRP A 302 -7.08 -8.66 14.96
C TRP A 302 -6.77 -7.44 15.82
N ASP A 303 -6.93 -7.59 17.13
CA ASP A 303 -6.39 -6.67 18.13
C ASP A 303 -4.88 -6.91 18.21
N VAL A 304 -4.12 -5.94 17.73
CA VAL A 304 -2.67 -6.02 17.64
C VAL A 304 -2.04 -5.99 19.03
N ASN A 305 -2.59 -5.20 19.95
CA ASN A 305 -2.01 -5.03 21.28
C ASN A 305 -2.15 -6.32 22.11
N HIS A 306 -3.32 -6.98 22.02
CA HIS A 306 -3.61 -8.20 22.77
C HIS A 306 -3.37 -9.50 21.98
N ARG A 307 -2.95 -9.39 20.71
CA ARG A 307 -2.74 -10.53 19.79
C ARG A 307 -3.97 -11.44 19.67
N LYS A 308 -5.15 -10.83 19.68
CA LYS A 308 -6.43 -11.54 19.79
C LYS A 308 -7.32 -11.26 18.59
N LEU A 309 -7.89 -12.31 18.02
CA LEU A 309 -8.89 -12.17 16.96
C LEU A 309 -10.13 -11.45 17.51
N ILE A 310 -10.56 -10.40 16.83
CA ILE A 310 -11.76 -9.63 17.13
C ILE A 310 -12.95 -10.26 16.41
N SER A 311 -12.85 -10.44 15.10
CA SER A 311 -13.96 -10.89 14.25
C SER A 311 -13.46 -11.54 12.97
N LYS A 312 -14.35 -12.34 12.36
CA LYS A 312 -14.22 -12.87 10.99
C LYS A 312 -15.47 -12.48 10.21
N MET A 313 -15.30 -12.13 8.95
CA MET A 313 -16.40 -11.76 8.07
C MET A 313 -16.06 -12.03 6.60
N ASP A 314 -17.08 -12.02 5.76
CA ASP A 314 -16.95 -12.16 4.31
C ASP A 314 -17.27 -10.84 3.61
N ALA A 315 -16.33 -10.37 2.79
CA ALA A 315 -16.48 -9.22 1.90
C ALA A 315 -16.12 -9.62 0.46
N PRO A 316 -16.96 -10.45 -0.20
CA PRO A 316 -16.72 -10.89 -1.57
C PRO A 316 -16.72 -9.71 -2.54
N ASP A 317 -16.13 -9.91 -3.72
CA ASP A 317 -16.13 -8.96 -4.83
C ASP A 317 -15.48 -7.59 -4.52
N THR A 318 -14.74 -7.50 -3.41
CA THR A 318 -14.04 -6.29 -3.00
C THR A 318 -12.85 -6.02 -3.92
N THR A 319 -12.88 -4.88 -4.61
CA THR A 319 -11.77 -4.39 -5.44
C THR A 319 -11.01 -3.23 -4.81
N LEU A 320 -11.61 -2.57 -3.82
CA LEU A 320 -11.04 -1.46 -3.05
C LEU A 320 -11.40 -1.63 -1.58
N LEU A 321 -10.41 -1.46 -0.71
CA LEU A 321 -10.59 -1.39 0.74
C LEU A 321 -9.87 -0.16 1.28
N ALA A 322 -10.54 0.59 2.15
CA ALA A 322 -9.95 1.74 2.82
C ALA A 322 -10.47 1.89 4.25
N TRP A 323 -9.56 1.99 5.21
CA TRP A 323 -9.90 2.35 6.58
C TRP A 323 -10.34 3.82 6.65
N SER A 324 -11.39 4.06 7.45
CA SER A 324 -11.74 5.39 7.90
C SER A 324 -10.60 5.94 8.77
N PRO A 325 -10.32 7.25 8.69
CA PRO A 325 -9.38 7.94 9.57
C PRO A 325 -9.66 7.75 11.08
N ASP A 326 -10.91 7.45 11.46
CA ASP A 326 -11.27 7.16 12.85
C ASP A 326 -10.63 5.86 13.37
N GLY A 327 -10.29 4.94 12.47
CA GLY A 327 -9.74 3.63 12.75
C GLY A 327 -10.71 2.62 13.35
N GLU A 328 -12.01 2.93 13.38
CA GLU A 328 -13.09 2.03 13.77
C GLU A 328 -13.83 1.46 12.55
N HIS A 329 -13.97 2.28 11.51
CA HIS A 329 -14.73 1.95 10.32
C HIS A 329 -13.82 1.67 9.13
N PHE A 330 -14.30 0.86 8.19
CA PHE A 330 -13.65 0.70 6.89
C PHE A 330 -14.69 0.52 5.78
N ILE A 331 -14.29 0.88 4.57
CA ILE A 331 -15.08 0.67 3.37
C ILE A 331 -14.54 -0.54 2.63
N THR A 332 -15.45 -1.36 2.14
CA THR A 332 -15.19 -2.24 0.99
C THR A 332 -16.01 -1.76 -0.19
N ALA A 333 -15.41 -1.74 -1.38
CA ALA A 333 -16.09 -1.31 -2.59
C ALA A 333 -15.76 -2.21 -3.77
N THR A 334 -16.73 -2.32 -4.66
CA THR A 334 -16.60 -2.96 -5.96
C THR A 334 -16.69 -1.86 -7.01
N THR A 335 -15.58 -1.56 -7.67
CA THR A 335 -15.43 -0.41 -8.55
C THR A 335 -15.25 -0.83 -10.01
N SER A 336 -15.87 -0.05 -10.90
CA SER A 336 -15.72 -0.17 -12.35
C SER A 336 -14.44 0.57 -12.81
N PRO A 337 -13.80 0.13 -13.91
CA PRO A 337 -14.18 -0.98 -14.79
C PRO A 337 -13.70 -2.36 -14.32
N ARG A 338 -13.01 -2.45 -13.17
CA ARG A 338 -12.35 -3.69 -12.71
C ARG A 338 -13.34 -4.83 -12.47
N LEU A 339 -14.46 -4.55 -11.80
CA LEU A 339 -15.56 -5.51 -11.64
C LEU A 339 -16.89 -4.75 -11.73
N ARG A 340 -17.78 -5.21 -12.61
CA ARG A 340 -19.09 -4.58 -12.85
C ARG A 340 -20.23 -5.20 -12.04
N ILE A 341 -20.09 -6.48 -11.69
CA ILE A 341 -21.06 -7.19 -10.84
C ILE A 341 -20.84 -6.73 -9.40
N GLY A 342 -21.91 -6.38 -8.69
CA GLY A 342 -21.82 -5.91 -7.30
C GLY A 342 -21.30 -4.48 -7.14
N ASN A 343 -21.25 -3.69 -8.21
CA ASN A 343 -20.76 -2.31 -8.17
C ASN A 343 -21.46 -1.50 -7.07
N GLY A 344 -20.68 -0.84 -6.22
CA GLY A 344 -21.18 -0.20 -5.01
C GLY A 344 -20.16 -0.24 -3.88
N PHE A 345 -20.56 0.22 -2.69
CA PHE A 345 -19.71 0.17 -1.51
C PHE A 345 -20.48 -0.16 -0.24
N LYS A 346 -19.75 -0.65 0.76
CA LYS A 346 -20.23 -1.00 2.10
C LYS A 346 -19.34 -0.34 3.14
N ILE A 347 -19.93 0.11 4.25
CA ILE A 347 -19.22 0.60 5.44
C ILE A 347 -19.41 -0.42 6.55
N TRP A 348 -18.29 -0.80 7.15
CA TRP A 348 -18.22 -1.81 8.20
C TRP A 348 -17.59 -1.21 9.45
N HIS A 349 -17.98 -1.75 10.60
CA HIS A 349 -17.25 -1.58 11.85
C HIS A 349 -16.22 -2.71 12.01
N TYR A 350 -15.10 -2.47 12.69
CA TYR A 350 -14.04 -3.47 12.92
C TYR A 350 -14.53 -4.73 13.66
N SER A 351 -15.69 -4.69 14.32
CA SER A 351 -16.33 -5.88 14.90
C SER A 351 -16.89 -6.85 13.84
N GLY A 352 -16.77 -6.53 12.55
CA GLY A 352 -17.33 -7.30 11.44
C GLY A 352 -18.79 -6.94 11.12
N THR A 353 -19.36 -5.95 11.81
CA THR A 353 -20.74 -5.52 11.61
C THR A 353 -20.87 -4.63 10.37
N LEU A 354 -21.80 -4.96 9.47
CA LEU A 354 -22.19 -4.10 8.35
C LEU A 354 -23.04 -2.93 8.86
N LEU A 355 -22.62 -1.69 8.61
CA LEU A 355 -23.35 -0.49 9.04
C LEU A 355 -24.13 0.16 7.91
N TYR A 356 -23.59 0.12 6.69
CA TYR A 356 -24.18 0.78 5.54
C TYR A 356 -23.84 0.03 4.25
N GLU A 357 -24.79 -0.02 3.33
CA GLU A 357 -24.60 -0.58 1.99
C GLU A 357 -25.24 0.35 0.97
N ARG A 358 -24.50 0.67 -0.09
CA ARG A 358 -25.00 1.42 -1.23
C ARG A 358 -24.66 0.69 -2.53
N PRO A 359 -25.61 -0.06 -3.11
CA PRO A 359 -25.45 -0.61 -4.45
C PRO A 359 -25.52 0.51 -5.49
N TRP A 360 -24.77 0.35 -6.58
CA TRP A 360 -24.87 1.18 -7.77
C TRP A 360 -25.66 0.44 -8.87
N ASN A 361 -26.61 1.14 -9.47
CA ASN A 361 -27.54 0.56 -10.45
C ASN A 361 -26.84 0.38 -11.80
N LYS A 362 -27.37 -0.47 -12.70
CA LYS A 362 -26.79 -0.77 -14.02
C LYS A 362 -26.53 0.45 -14.95
N GLN A 363 -27.09 1.62 -14.65
CA GLN A 363 -26.98 2.84 -15.45
C GLN A 363 -25.88 3.78 -14.96
N GLU A 364 -25.35 3.57 -13.76
CA GLU A 364 -24.31 4.38 -13.15
C GLU A 364 -23.13 3.49 -12.77
N GLU A 365 -21.92 4.01 -12.86
CA GLU A 365 -20.71 3.28 -12.46
C GLU A 365 -20.06 4.01 -11.29
N LEU A 366 -19.73 3.28 -10.23
CA LEU A 366 -18.84 3.72 -9.16
C LEU A 366 -17.40 3.43 -9.56
N TRP A 367 -16.60 4.47 -9.72
CA TRP A 367 -15.20 4.37 -10.17
C TRP A 367 -14.22 4.36 -8.99
N GLU A 368 -14.50 5.13 -7.95
CA GLU A 368 -13.60 5.32 -6.81
C GLU A 368 -14.40 5.82 -5.59
N VAL A 369 -13.97 5.43 -4.40
CA VAL A 369 -14.48 5.92 -3.11
C VAL A 369 -13.28 6.20 -2.22
N LEU A 370 -13.29 7.35 -1.54
CA LEU A 370 -12.21 7.78 -0.65
C LEU A 370 -12.80 8.30 0.65
N TRP A 371 -12.10 8.05 1.76
CA TRP A 371 -12.32 8.80 2.98
C TRP A 371 -11.61 10.15 2.90
N GLN A 372 -12.22 11.18 3.49
CA GLN A 372 -11.51 12.43 3.76
C GLN A 372 -10.30 12.14 4.66
N THR A 373 -9.15 12.71 4.35
CA THR A 373 -7.94 12.63 5.18
C THR A 373 -8.01 13.59 6.36
N PHE A 374 -7.24 13.33 7.42
CA PHE A 374 -7.10 14.23 8.55
C PHE A 374 -5.64 14.35 8.97
N PRO A 375 -5.22 15.52 9.52
CA PRO A 375 -3.89 15.67 10.09
C PRO A 375 -3.65 14.64 11.19
N LYS A 376 -2.40 14.23 11.35
CA LYS A 376 -1.99 13.26 12.36
C LYS A 376 -2.37 13.75 13.76
N GLY A 377 -3.02 12.88 14.54
CA GLY A 377 -3.37 13.14 15.94
C GLY A 377 -4.68 13.87 16.17
N VAL A 378 -5.40 14.27 15.11
CA VAL A 378 -6.74 14.87 15.24
C VAL A 378 -7.76 13.86 15.73
N LEU A 379 -7.73 12.65 15.18
CA LEU A 379 -8.59 11.55 15.60
C LEU A 379 -7.84 10.66 16.60
N LYS A 380 -8.55 10.21 17.64
CA LYS A 380 -7.98 9.42 18.72
C LYS A 380 -7.96 7.94 18.36
N GLU A 381 -7.00 7.21 18.91
CA GLU A 381 -6.95 5.75 18.83
C GLU A 381 -8.22 5.17 19.49
N PRO A 382 -9.00 4.33 18.79
CA PRO A 382 -10.22 3.77 19.34
C PRO A 382 -9.93 2.66 20.33
N HIS A 383 -10.80 2.50 21.32
CA HIS A 383 -10.73 1.38 22.25
C HIS A 383 -11.34 0.13 21.62
N VAL A 384 -10.57 -0.96 21.56
CA VAL A 384 -11.04 -2.22 20.97
C VAL A 384 -12.08 -2.91 21.87
N SER A 385 -13.27 -3.12 21.34
CA SER A 385 -14.35 -3.91 21.93
C SER A 385 -14.51 -5.22 21.15
N TYR A 386 -14.66 -6.33 21.87
CA TYR A 386 -14.97 -7.64 21.28
C TYR A 386 -16.47 -7.89 21.12
N LYS A 387 -17.32 -6.94 21.53
CA LYS A 387 -18.77 -7.02 21.37
C LYS A 387 -19.15 -6.39 20.02
N PRO A 388 -19.86 -7.12 19.14
CA PRO A 388 -20.39 -6.54 17.92
C PRO A 388 -21.32 -5.37 18.21
N VAL A 389 -21.20 -4.31 17.40
CA VAL A 389 -22.18 -3.22 17.38
C VAL A 389 -23.42 -3.65 16.61
N GLU A 390 -24.53 -2.94 16.80
CA GLU A 390 -25.74 -3.12 15.99
C GLU A 390 -25.49 -2.67 14.54
N GLY A 391 -26.11 -3.35 13.58
CA GLY A 391 -25.94 -3.06 12.16
C GLY A 391 -27.08 -3.62 11.30
N ILE A 392 -26.84 -3.64 9.99
CA ILE A 392 -27.83 -4.04 8.99
C ILE A 392 -27.51 -5.42 8.39
N LEU A 393 -28.52 -6.05 7.79
CA LEU A 393 -28.33 -7.26 7.00
C LEU A 393 -27.92 -6.90 5.57
N PRO A 394 -27.02 -7.67 4.92
CA PRO A 394 -26.69 -7.48 3.51
C PRO A 394 -27.92 -7.62 2.61
N SER A 395 -28.04 -6.77 1.59
CA SER A 395 -29.14 -6.80 0.62
C SER A 395 -29.04 -7.94 -0.39
N GLN A 396 -27.83 -8.46 -0.64
CA GLN A 396 -27.62 -9.59 -1.55
C GLN A 396 -27.70 -10.94 -0.81
N PRO A 397 -28.36 -11.96 -1.39
CA PRO A 397 -28.39 -13.30 -0.81
C PRO A 397 -26.97 -13.87 -0.75
N GLN A 398 -26.56 -14.34 0.43
CA GLN A 398 -25.32 -15.11 0.56
C GLN A 398 -25.44 -16.38 -0.30
N ALA A 399 -24.45 -16.63 -1.16
CA ALA A 399 -24.38 -17.86 -1.93
C ALA A 399 -24.42 -19.07 -0.98
N SER A 400 -25.18 -20.11 -1.34
CA SER A 400 -25.32 -21.28 -0.49
C SER A 400 -23.96 -21.92 -0.24
N LYS A 401 -23.55 -22.06 1.03
CA LYS A 401 -22.36 -22.83 1.44
C LYS A 401 -22.48 -24.34 1.16
N GLN A 402 -23.53 -24.79 0.46
CA GLN A 402 -23.70 -26.20 0.11
C GLN A 402 -22.64 -26.60 -0.93
N VAL A 403 -21.69 -27.43 -0.50
CA VAL A 403 -20.74 -28.09 -1.38
C VAL A 403 -21.52 -28.88 -2.44
N TYR A 404 -21.35 -28.52 -3.72
CA TYR A 404 -22.01 -29.22 -4.82
C TYR A 404 -21.63 -30.70 -4.77
N ARG A 405 -22.63 -31.57 -4.54
CA ARG A 405 -22.44 -33.01 -4.60
C ARG A 405 -22.98 -33.53 -5.92
N PRO A 406 -22.13 -34.10 -6.79
CA PRO A 406 -22.59 -34.68 -8.03
C PRO A 406 -23.61 -35.80 -7.76
N PRO A 407 -24.57 -36.03 -8.68
CA PRO A 407 -25.66 -36.98 -8.48
C PRO A 407 -25.24 -38.38 -8.04
N SER A 408 -24.08 -38.85 -8.52
CA SER A 408 -23.49 -40.17 -8.24
C SER A 408 -22.89 -40.33 -6.83
N ALA A 409 -22.71 -39.23 -6.08
CA ALA A 409 -22.11 -39.22 -4.75
C ALA A 409 -23.12 -38.95 -3.62
N ARG A 410 -24.42 -38.89 -3.92
CA ARG A 410 -25.48 -38.75 -2.91
C ARG A 410 -25.62 -40.05 -2.11
N GLY A 411 -25.51 -39.98 -0.78
CA GLY A 411 -25.69 -41.13 0.13
C GLY A 411 -24.41 -41.87 0.57
N ARG A 412 -23.22 -41.43 0.16
CA ARG A 412 -21.94 -41.92 0.72
C ARG A 412 -21.39 -40.92 1.74
N GLU A 413 -20.91 -41.41 2.88
CA GLU A 413 -20.14 -40.58 3.82
C GLU A 413 -18.82 -40.17 3.17
N SER A 414 -18.51 -38.86 3.18
CA SER A 414 -17.23 -38.35 2.68
C SER A 414 -16.28 -38.11 3.85
N ASN A 415 -15.13 -38.78 3.84
CA ASN A 415 -14.01 -38.47 4.74
C ASN A 415 -13.16 -37.29 4.25
N PHE A 416 -13.57 -36.61 3.18
CA PHE A 416 -12.85 -35.48 2.62
C PHE A 416 -13.09 -34.22 3.46
N LYS A 417 -12.04 -33.75 4.13
CA LYS A 417 -12.03 -32.46 4.80
C LYS A 417 -11.43 -31.43 3.85
N LEU A 418 -12.23 -30.45 3.45
CA LEU A 418 -11.69 -29.21 2.91
C LEU A 418 -10.90 -28.56 4.06
N HIS A 419 -9.67 -28.09 3.84
CA HIS A 419 -8.77 -27.45 4.83
C HIS A 419 -7.76 -28.31 5.62
N ASP A 420 -7.40 -29.53 5.19
CA ASP A 420 -6.32 -30.31 5.86
C ASP A 420 -4.93 -29.64 5.79
N ASP A 421 -4.73 -28.66 4.90
CA ASP A 421 -3.47 -27.90 4.71
C ASP A 421 -3.38 -26.59 5.53
N GLU A 422 -4.36 -26.31 6.41
CA GLU A 422 -4.31 -25.13 7.29
C GLU A 422 -3.46 -25.40 8.54
N GLU A 423 -2.30 -24.77 8.61
CA GLU A 423 -1.42 -24.79 9.78
C GLU A 423 -1.93 -23.82 10.83
N LEU A 424 -2.12 -24.34 12.04
CA LEU A 424 -2.42 -23.52 13.21
C LEU A 424 -1.26 -22.56 13.52
N PRO A 425 -1.55 -21.40 14.13
CA PRO A 425 -0.53 -20.52 14.70
C PRO A 425 0.49 -21.32 15.52
N SER A 426 1.79 -21.18 15.23
CA SER A 426 2.83 -21.83 16.03
C SER A 426 2.78 -21.42 17.51
N ASN A 427 2.31 -20.20 17.78
CA ASN A 427 2.10 -19.66 19.13
C ASN A 427 0.91 -20.27 19.88
N ALA A 428 0.00 -20.98 19.21
CA ALA A 428 -1.13 -21.64 19.86
C ALA A 428 -0.72 -22.93 20.60
N ARG A 429 0.52 -23.40 20.44
CA ARG A 429 1.03 -24.61 21.10
C ARG A 429 1.67 -24.31 22.47
N ILE A 430 0.97 -23.63 23.37
CA ILE A 430 1.24 -23.72 24.82
C ILE A 430 -0.09 -23.58 25.57
N GLY A 431 -0.62 -24.71 26.06
CA GLY A 431 -1.79 -24.78 26.93
C GLY A 431 -2.70 -25.98 26.61
N ASP A 432 -2.40 -27.13 27.21
CA ASP A 432 -3.36 -28.24 27.30
C ASP A 432 -4.69 -27.73 27.88
N GLY A 433 -5.81 -27.94 27.17
CA GLY A 433 -7.13 -28.01 27.81
C GLY A 433 -8.32 -27.34 27.13
N GLU A 434 -8.17 -26.31 26.30
CA GLU A 434 -9.35 -25.55 25.82
C GLU A 434 -9.25 -25.12 24.34
N LEU A 435 -9.42 -26.06 23.41
CA LEU A 435 -9.70 -25.73 22.01
C LEU A 435 -10.39 -26.90 21.29
N LYS A 436 -11.65 -27.14 21.67
CA LYS A 436 -12.57 -28.02 20.91
C LYS A 436 -13.87 -27.33 20.46
N THR A 437 -13.98 -26.01 20.54
CA THR A 437 -15.26 -25.33 20.28
C THR A 437 -15.17 -24.10 19.37
N LEU A 438 -14.29 -24.09 18.37
CA LEU A 438 -14.20 -22.98 17.39
C LEU A 438 -14.12 -23.41 15.91
N LEU A 439 -14.41 -24.69 15.60
CA LEU A 439 -14.48 -25.20 14.21
C LEU A 439 -15.85 -25.77 13.83
N SER A 440 -16.91 -25.36 14.52
CA SER A 440 -18.29 -25.67 14.11
C SER A 440 -19.21 -24.48 14.34
N THR A 441 -19.12 -23.47 13.46
CA THR A 441 -20.23 -22.60 13.06
C THR A 441 -19.86 -21.80 11.82
#